data_AF-A0A671QZ26-F1
#
_entry.id   AF-A0A671QZ26-F1
#
_cell.length_a   1.000
_cell.length_b   1.000
_cell.length_c   1.000
_cell.angle_alpha   90.00
_cell.angle_beta   90.00
_cell.angle_gamma   90.00
#
_symmetry.space_group_name_H-M   'P 1'
#
loop_
_entity.id
_entity.type
_entity.pdbx_description
1 polymer ?
#
loop_
_entity_poly.entity_id
_entity_poly.type
_entity_poly.pdbx_seq_one_letter_code
_entity_poly.pdbx_strand_id
1 'polypeptide(L)'
;MHFKSACKSFLILITQMDGKGRLNLQEFRHLWNKVKQWQGIFKCYDFDHTGTISSYEMRNAINDAGFRLNNQLYDIITMRYANENMNIDFDSFVSCLVRLEGMFRAFQAFDQGGDGTIRLDVLEVSGHQSIILRLCNV
;
A
#
# COMPACT_ATOMS: atom_id res chain seq x y z
N MET A 1 20.00 -9.01 2.64
CA MET A 1 18.58 -8.82 2.29
C MET A 1 17.76 -9.91 2.96
N HIS A 2 17.21 -9.64 4.15
CA HIS A 2 16.36 -10.60 4.87
C HIS A 2 14.89 -10.32 4.57
N PHE A 3 14.37 -11.00 3.55
CA PHE A 3 12.97 -10.94 3.11
C PHE A 3 12.09 -11.89 3.95
N LYS A 4 12.18 -11.85 5.29
CA LYS A 4 11.43 -12.80 6.14
C LYS A 4 10.00 -12.33 6.43
N SER A 5 9.75 -11.01 6.49
CA SER A 5 8.43 -10.39 6.70
C SER A 5 7.76 -9.90 5.41
N ALA A 6 8.55 -9.46 4.42
CA ALA A 6 8.05 -9.00 3.13
C ALA A 6 7.34 -10.10 2.32
N CYS A 7 7.60 -11.40 2.55
CA CYS A 7 6.87 -12.50 1.92
C CYS A 7 5.37 -12.50 2.26
N LYS A 8 4.97 -12.18 3.50
CA LYS A 8 3.54 -12.12 3.88
C LYS A 8 2.85 -10.91 3.22
N SER A 9 3.52 -9.76 3.21
CA SER A 9 3.03 -8.56 2.51
C SER A 9 2.91 -8.79 1.01
N PHE A 10 3.88 -9.49 0.39
CA PHE A 10 3.80 -9.96 -1.00
C PHE A 10 2.65 -10.94 -1.24
N LEU A 11 2.43 -11.91 -0.35
CA LEU A 11 1.32 -12.86 -0.51
C LEU A 11 -0.05 -12.19 -0.33
N ILE A 12 -0.16 -11.15 0.50
CA ILE A 12 -1.36 -10.29 0.59
C ILE A 12 -1.55 -9.48 -0.70
N LEU A 13 -0.48 -8.87 -1.22
CA LEU A 13 -0.39 -8.21 -2.54
C LEU A 13 -1.01 -9.06 -3.66
N ILE A 14 -0.73 -10.36 -3.60
CA ILE A 14 -1.05 -11.34 -4.63
C ILE A 14 -2.47 -11.89 -4.48
N THR A 15 -2.90 -12.15 -3.23
CA THR A 15 -4.24 -12.69 -2.95
C THR A 15 -5.36 -11.68 -3.15
N GLN A 16 -5.04 -10.38 -3.16
CA GLN A 16 -6.00 -9.29 -3.39
C GLN A 16 -6.25 -8.94 -4.87
N MET A 17 -5.48 -9.50 -5.83
CA MET A 17 -5.58 -9.10 -7.25
C MET A 17 -6.68 -9.80 -8.06
N ASP A 18 -6.95 -11.08 -7.83
CA ASP A 18 -7.88 -11.86 -8.67
C ASP A 18 -9.20 -12.21 -7.94
N GLY A 19 -9.32 -11.94 -6.64
CA GLY A 19 -10.45 -12.42 -5.80
C GLY A 19 -10.57 -13.96 -5.74
N LYS A 20 -9.78 -14.68 -6.54
CA LYS A 20 -9.74 -16.15 -6.71
C LYS A 20 -8.45 -16.77 -6.16
N GLY A 21 -7.55 -15.95 -5.59
CA GLY A 21 -6.30 -16.41 -4.98
C GLY A 21 -5.30 -17.03 -5.97
N ARG A 22 -5.40 -16.71 -7.26
CA ARG A 22 -4.47 -17.17 -8.29
C ARG A 22 -3.74 -15.98 -8.87
N LEU A 23 -2.46 -16.18 -9.15
CA LEU A 23 -1.62 -15.18 -9.74
C LEU A 23 -1.08 -15.69 -11.06
N ASN A 24 -1.35 -14.96 -12.14
CA ASN A 24 -0.73 -15.26 -13.41
C ASN A 24 0.66 -14.62 -13.49
N LEU A 25 1.57 -15.20 -14.28
CA LEU A 25 2.95 -14.74 -14.40
C LEU A 25 3.05 -13.26 -14.84
N GLN A 26 2.06 -12.77 -15.59
CA GLN A 26 2.02 -11.40 -16.08
C GLN A 26 1.73 -10.39 -14.97
N GLU A 27 0.80 -10.69 -14.07
CA GLU A 27 0.53 -9.95 -12.84
C GLU A 27 1.75 -9.94 -11.92
N PHE A 28 2.41 -11.10 -11.75
CA PHE A 28 3.65 -11.17 -10.96
C PHE A 28 4.68 -10.17 -11.48
N ARG A 29 4.89 -10.19 -12.80
CA ARG A 29 5.89 -9.35 -13.45
C ARG A 29 5.56 -7.87 -13.30
N HIS A 30 4.29 -7.50 -13.43
CA HIS A 30 3.85 -6.12 -13.22
C HIS A 30 4.11 -5.66 -11.78
N LEU A 31 3.71 -6.47 -10.79
CA LEU A 31 3.94 -6.19 -9.37
C LEU A 31 5.43 -6.09 -9.04
N TRP A 32 6.23 -7.04 -9.52
CA TRP A 32 7.66 -7.06 -9.28
C TRP A 32 8.35 -5.81 -9.82
N ASN A 33 7.93 -5.33 -10.99
CA ASN A 33 8.44 -4.08 -11.55
C ASN A 33 8.06 -2.86 -10.68
N LYS A 34 6.83 -2.82 -10.14
CA LYS A 34 6.42 -1.77 -9.18
C LYS A 34 7.27 -1.81 -7.91
N VAL A 35 7.49 -2.99 -7.33
CA VAL A 35 8.33 -3.12 -6.13
C VAL A 35 9.77 -2.67 -6.40
N LYS A 36 10.33 -2.97 -7.57
CA LYS A 36 11.64 -2.44 -7.95
C LYS A 36 11.65 -0.92 -8.07
N GLN A 37 10.59 -0.33 -8.63
CA GLN A 37 10.46 1.13 -8.70
C GLN A 37 10.42 1.75 -7.30
N TRP A 38 9.57 1.21 -6.41
CA TRP A 38 9.47 1.66 -5.02
C TRP A 38 10.76 1.47 -4.24
N GLN A 39 11.51 0.41 -4.51
CA GLN A 39 12.86 0.23 -3.96
C GLN A 39 13.82 1.33 -4.42
N GLY A 40 13.73 1.76 -5.68
CA GLY A 40 14.49 2.90 -6.18
C GLY A 40 14.15 4.18 -5.43
N ILE A 41 12.85 4.45 -5.27
CA ILE A 41 12.36 5.63 -4.53
C ILE A 41 12.84 5.58 -3.07
N PHE A 42 12.64 4.48 -2.36
CA PHE A 42 13.07 4.35 -0.97
C PHE A 42 14.55 4.68 -0.79
N LYS A 43 15.41 4.18 -1.68
CA LYS A 43 16.85 4.46 -1.66
C LYS A 43 17.20 5.93 -1.95
N CYS A 44 16.35 6.65 -2.68
CA CYS A 44 16.54 8.08 -2.88
C CYS A 44 16.27 8.89 -1.61
N TYR A 45 15.50 8.36 -0.65
CA TYR A 45 15.19 9.03 0.61
C TYR A 45 16.02 8.49 1.80
N ASP A 46 16.47 7.25 1.76
CA ASP A 46 17.41 6.63 2.73
C ASP A 46 18.88 7.00 2.39
N PHE A 47 19.21 8.30 2.46
CA PHE A 47 20.53 8.84 2.09
C PHE A 47 21.67 8.35 2.98
N ASP A 48 21.37 8.14 4.26
CA ASP A 48 22.34 7.69 5.26
C ASP A 48 22.47 6.16 5.32
N HIS A 49 21.69 5.45 4.49
CA HIS A 49 21.66 3.99 4.41
C HIS A 49 21.40 3.33 5.76
N THR A 50 20.60 3.99 6.60
CA THR A 50 20.11 3.43 7.86
C THR A 50 19.13 2.28 7.62
N GLY A 51 18.55 2.20 6.42
CA GLY A 51 17.50 1.25 6.08
C GLY A 51 16.12 1.70 6.53
N THR A 52 15.98 2.97 6.92
CA THR A 52 14.73 3.60 7.35
C THR A 52 14.62 5.01 6.78
N ILE A 53 13.39 5.48 6.61
CA ILE A 53 13.10 6.88 6.26
C ILE A 53 12.19 7.49 7.30
N SER A 54 12.29 8.80 7.53
CA SER A 54 11.39 9.50 8.45
C SER A 54 9.95 9.59 7.91
N SER A 55 8.98 9.80 8.79
CA SER A 55 7.58 10.06 8.41
C SER A 55 7.40 11.28 7.50
N TYR A 56 8.30 12.27 7.59
CA TYR A 56 8.32 13.43 6.70
C TYR A 56 8.78 13.06 5.30
N GLU A 57 9.85 12.28 5.17
CA GLU A 57 10.35 11.77 3.89
C GLU A 57 9.37 10.81 3.24
N MET A 58 8.67 10.00 4.04
CA MET A 58 7.61 9.10 3.58
C MET A 58 6.54 9.84 2.78
N ARG A 59 6.11 11.03 3.23
CA ARG A 59 5.11 11.84 2.51
C ARG A 59 5.55 12.14 1.08
N ASN A 60 6.81 12.52 0.91
CA ASN A 60 7.40 12.82 -0.40
C ASN A 60 7.61 11.54 -1.22
N ALA A 61 8.10 10.47 -0.60
CA ALA A 61 8.29 9.17 -1.25
C ALA A 61 6.97 8.58 -1.79
N ILE A 62 5.86 8.72 -1.05
CA ILE A 62 4.52 8.30 -1.50
C ILE A 62 4.07 9.12 -2.73
N ASN A 63 4.32 10.43 -2.73
CA ASN A 63 4.01 11.29 -3.87
C ASN A 63 4.82 10.90 -5.12
N ASP A 64 6.12 10.63 -4.96
CA ASP A 64 6.99 10.17 -6.05
C ASP A 64 6.62 8.76 -6.55
N ALA A 65 6.03 7.93 -5.67
CA ALA A 65 5.46 6.65 -6.04
C ALA A 65 4.14 6.79 -6.84
N GLY A 66 3.62 8.01 -6.98
CA GLY A 66 2.44 8.34 -7.79
C GLY A 66 1.13 8.43 -7.00
N PHE A 67 1.17 8.35 -5.67
CA PHE A 67 -0.03 8.43 -4.83
C PHE A 67 -0.20 9.84 -4.27
N ARG A 68 -1.34 10.47 -4.53
CA ARG A 68 -1.71 11.75 -3.93
C ARG A 68 -2.76 11.51 -2.86
N LEU A 69 -2.40 11.79 -1.61
CA LEU A 69 -3.25 11.54 -0.45
C LEU A 69 -3.62 12.87 0.23
N ASN A 70 -4.73 12.87 0.96
CA ASN A 70 -5.07 13.98 1.85
C ASN A 70 -4.25 13.88 3.16
N ASN A 71 -4.23 14.96 3.95
CA ASN A 71 -3.45 15.00 5.18
C ASN A 71 -3.85 13.90 6.19
N GLN A 72 -5.14 13.61 6.31
CA GLN A 72 -5.64 12.61 7.25
C GLN A 72 -5.13 11.20 6.92
N LEU A 73 -5.02 10.86 5.63
CA LEU A 73 -4.48 9.58 5.20
C LEU A 73 -2.98 9.45 5.51
N TYR A 74 -2.21 10.53 5.38
CA TYR A 74 -0.80 10.53 5.80
C TYR A 74 -0.65 10.33 7.30
N ASP A 75 -1.55 10.91 8.11
CA ASP A 75 -1.53 10.74 9.57
C ASP A 75 -1.82 9.28 9.93
N ILE A 76 -2.83 8.66 9.31
CA ILE A 76 -3.15 7.24 9.47
C ILE A 76 -1.96 6.36 9.06
N ILE A 77 -1.32 6.64 7.92
CA ILE A 77 -0.14 5.89 7.46
C ILE A 77 1.00 6.00 8.48
N THR A 78 1.26 7.22 8.97
CA THR A 78 2.31 7.45 9.96
C THR A 78 2.03 6.67 11.24
N MET A 79 0.82 6.78 11.79
CA MET A 79 0.42 6.03 13.00
C MET A 79 0.51 4.52 12.83
N ARG A 80 0.38 4.02 11.60
CA ARG A 80 0.26 2.60 11.33
C ARG A 80 1.58 1.90 10.96
N TYR A 81 2.46 2.62 10.27
CA TYR A 81 3.67 2.07 9.65
C TYR A 81 4.97 2.63 10.20
N ALA A 82 4.92 3.78 10.90
CA ALA A 82 6.10 4.30 11.57
C ALA A 82 6.34 3.55 12.89
N ASN A 83 7.62 3.41 13.26
CA ASN A 83 8.03 2.90 14.55
C ASN A 83 7.96 4.01 15.63
N GLU A 84 8.36 3.68 16.86
CA GLU A 84 8.37 4.61 18.00
C GLU A 84 9.19 5.89 17.76
N ASN A 85 10.18 5.83 16.85
CA ASN A 85 11.04 6.94 16.48
C ASN A 85 10.52 7.73 15.26
N MET A 86 9.27 7.48 14.83
CA MET A 86 8.68 8.07 13.62
C MET A 86 9.42 7.72 12.31
N ASN A 87 10.12 6.59 12.31
CA ASN A 87 10.85 6.07 11.15
C ASN A 87 10.15 4.85 10.57
N ILE A 88 10.29 4.65 9.27
CA ILE A 88 9.59 3.62 8.49
C ILE A 88 10.66 2.80 7.78
N ASP A 89 10.68 1.50 8.02
CA ASP A 89 11.57 0.59 7.31
C ASP A 89 11.05 0.23 5.92
N PHE A 90 11.91 -0.35 5.09
CA PHE A 90 11.56 -0.72 3.73
C PHE A 90 10.36 -1.69 3.65
N ASP A 91 10.26 -2.64 4.57
CA ASP A 91 9.17 -3.62 4.60
C ASP A 91 7.81 -2.93 4.84
N SER A 92 7.77 -1.97 5.78
CA SER A 92 6.58 -1.18 6.11
C SER A 92 6.23 -0.22 4.98
N PHE A 93 7.24 0.39 4.34
CA PHE A 93 7.07 1.22 3.15
C PHE A 93 6.37 0.47 2.02
N VAL A 94 6.89 -0.70 1.63
CA VAL A 94 6.27 -1.52 0.58
C VAL A 94 4.89 -1.98 1.01
N SER A 95 4.70 -2.41 2.25
CA SER A 95 3.39 -2.84 2.76
C SER A 95 2.33 -1.73 2.66
N CYS A 96 2.71 -0.48 2.93
CA CYS A 96 1.84 0.68 2.79
C CYS A 96 1.42 0.92 1.33
N LEU A 97 2.37 0.99 0.39
CA LEU A 97 2.09 1.26 -1.02
C LEU A 97 1.22 0.18 -1.67
N VAL A 98 1.41 -1.06 -1.23
CA VAL A 98 0.57 -2.20 -1.63
C VAL A 98 -0.87 -2.03 -1.21
N ARG A 99 -1.11 -1.65 0.06
CA ARG A 99 -2.46 -1.42 0.55
C ARG A 99 -3.12 -0.25 -0.16
N LEU A 100 -2.36 0.83 -0.41
CA LEU A 100 -2.84 1.97 -1.17
C LEU A 100 -3.25 1.56 -2.58
N GLU A 101 -2.40 0.84 -3.31
CA GLU A 101 -2.71 0.33 -4.66
C GLU A 101 -4.00 -0.51 -4.67
N GLY A 102 -4.17 -1.40 -3.68
CA GLY A 102 -5.38 -2.21 -3.53
C GLY A 102 -6.63 -1.36 -3.27
N MET A 103 -6.54 -0.37 -2.38
CA MET A 103 -7.63 0.57 -2.11
C MET A 103 -8.01 1.37 -3.35
N PHE A 104 -7.04 1.93 -4.08
CA PHE A 104 -7.31 2.71 -5.29
C PHE A 104 -7.97 1.86 -6.38
N ARG A 105 -7.55 0.61 -6.56
CA ARG A 105 -8.16 -0.31 -7.53
C ARG A 105 -9.59 -0.69 -7.15
N ALA A 106 -9.81 -1.02 -5.88
CA ALA A 106 -11.15 -1.30 -5.38
C ALA A 106 -12.04 -0.06 -5.57
N PHE A 107 -11.54 1.11 -5.20
CA PHE A 107 -12.23 2.38 -5.38
C PHE A 107 -12.62 2.60 -6.85
N GLN A 108 -11.68 2.50 -7.79
CA GLN A 108 -11.94 2.65 -9.22
C GLN A 108 -12.94 1.63 -9.77
N ALA A 109 -12.97 0.40 -9.23
CA ALA A 109 -13.93 -0.62 -9.68
C ALA A 109 -15.37 -0.27 -9.29
N PHE A 110 -15.57 0.47 -8.20
CA PHE A 110 -16.89 0.89 -7.72
C PHE A 110 -17.26 2.33 -8.14
N ASP A 111 -16.29 3.19 -8.43
CA ASP A 111 -16.51 4.56 -8.92
C ASP A 111 -16.82 4.56 -10.43
N GLN A 112 -17.97 4.02 -10.80
CA GLN A 112 -18.44 3.99 -12.20
C GLN A 112 -18.78 5.38 -12.76
N GLY A 113 -18.99 6.37 -11.88
CA GLY A 113 -19.31 7.76 -12.24
C GLY A 113 -18.08 8.64 -12.44
N GLY A 114 -16.92 8.25 -11.90
CA GLY A 114 -15.69 9.05 -11.92
C GLY A 114 -15.83 10.36 -11.14
N ASP A 115 -16.82 10.46 -10.26
CA ASP A 115 -17.10 11.66 -9.46
C ASP A 115 -16.30 11.66 -8.15
N GLY A 116 -15.49 10.63 -7.91
CA GLY A 116 -14.67 10.48 -6.71
C GLY A 116 -15.50 10.14 -5.47
N THR A 117 -16.75 9.70 -5.63
CA THR A 117 -17.63 9.28 -4.54
C THR A 117 -18.21 7.89 -4.80
N ILE A 118 -18.02 6.97 -3.86
CA ILE A 118 -18.62 5.64 -3.95
C ILE A 118 -19.71 5.51 -2.88
N ARG A 119 -20.88 5.02 -3.29
CA ARG A 119 -21.98 4.65 -2.38
C ARG A 119 -22.00 3.14 -2.25
N LEU A 120 -21.65 2.63 -1.08
CA LEU A 120 -21.69 1.20 -0.74
C LEU A 120 -22.85 0.94 0.23
N ASP A 121 -23.64 -0.10 -0.01
CA ASP A 121 -24.66 -0.55 0.95
C ASP A 121 -24.02 -1.42 2.06
N VAL A 122 -24.63 -1.49 3.25
CA VAL A 122 -24.10 -2.22 4.42
C VAL A 122 -23.85 -3.70 4.09
N LEU A 123 -24.64 -4.27 3.17
CA LEU A 123 -24.48 -5.64 2.66
C LEU A 123 -23.26 -5.82 1.74
N GLU A 124 -22.93 -4.81 0.94
CA GLU A 124 -21.73 -4.80 0.09
C GLU A 124 -20.46 -4.57 0.91
N VAL A 125 -20.59 -3.77 1.99
CA VAL A 125 -19.58 -3.63 3.04
C VAL A 125 -19.37 -4.96 3.78
N SER A 126 -20.42 -5.77 3.99
CA SER A 126 -20.36 -7.05 4.71
C SER A 126 -20.00 -8.28 3.86
N GLY A 127 -20.17 -8.24 2.54
CA GLY A 127 -19.61 -9.26 1.64
C GLY A 127 -18.09 -9.13 1.44
N HIS A 128 -17.58 -7.89 1.45
CA HIS A 128 -16.14 -7.57 1.37
C HIS A 128 -15.50 -7.27 2.74
N GLN A 129 -16.19 -7.58 3.84
CA GLN A 129 -15.90 -7.17 5.22
C GLN A 129 -14.50 -7.57 5.73
N SER A 130 -13.82 -8.52 5.10
CA SER A 130 -12.46 -8.87 5.50
C SER A 130 -11.40 -7.88 5.00
N ILE A 131 -11.70 -7.05 3.99
CA ILE A 131 -10.68 -6.25 3.30
C ILE A 131 -10.78 -4.79 3.73
N ILE A 132 -11.89 -4.08 3.48
CA ILE A 132 -11.96 -2.62 3.75
C ILE A 132 -11.93 -2.30 5.25
N LEU A 133 -12.66 -3.06 6.09
CA LEU A 133 -12.65 -2.86 7.53
C LEU A 133 -11.33 -3.30 8.20
N ARG A 134 -10.58 -4.25 7.63
CA ARG A 134 -9.20 -4.51 8.05
C ARG A 134 -8.20 -3.47 7.52
N LEU A 135 -8.49 -2.80 6.41
CA LEU A 135 -7.59 -1.77 5.85
C LEU A 135 -7.56 -0.51 6.71
N CYS A 136 -8.66 -0.15 7.39
CA CYS A 136 -8.70 0.96 8.34
C CYS A 136 -8.40 0.57 9.81
N ASN A 137 -8.66 -0.69 10.22
CA ASN A 137 -8.56 -1.13 11.62
C ASN A 137 -7.54 -2.27 11.89
N VAL A 138 -6.73 -2.69 10.91
CA VAL A 138 -5.54 -3.51 11.19
C VAL A 138 -4.33 -2.66 11.07
#